data_AF-A0A2D6W995-F1
#
_entry.id   AF-A0A2D6W995-F1
#
_cell.length_a   1.000
_cell.length_b   1.000
_cell.length_c   1.000
_cell.angle_alpha   90.00
_cell.angle_beta   90.00
_cell.angle_gamma   90.00
#
_symmetry.space_group_name_H-M   'P 1'
#
loop_
_entity.id
_entity.type
_entity.pdbx_description
1 polymer ?
#
loop_
_entity_poly.entity_id
_entity_poly.type
_entity_poly.pdbx_seq_one_letter_code
_entity_poly.pdbx_strand_id
1 'polypeptide(L)'
;MKIIALVLLLSFTQESQAKGIFSKLKEFKSRIIKGKKSKNLPSTSVLFLGDSMSMGAFGSTLDSKLRDAGFEVHTYVAGGATPYYWLSQYQSISSDIGFWEKTPKLERRLKKIEEVPKVEDLLNHCDPDIVVVQTGTNLYSSLRSKRRDESDNIKLVQNLCRDMAEAASKGGRRCYWIAPPESHPERFSFELQEQMSSIMESSTKPFARFFDSRKVTEFIDPYPETDGIHYGPTEAKAWAEVVVKDFIKYAGAEAVGRKALDPNEPFDNKLLKIKKAEPVDPSTIVWGEIDVQVKLKTKTVMPHVKSVTYRSCLVLYEYEVIKVDSGYYPYETLRIAHFGVYDRKYTSKSRYRVGYEKAWKLMPLNAYPSISRIQMFDDLEIDFDKPIYFIKQD
;
A
#
# COMPACT_ATOMS: atom_id res chain seq x y z
N MET A 1 37.58 -0.43 -45.33
CA MET A 1 38.06 -1.20 -44.15
C MET A 1 39.58 -1.14 -44.10
N LYS A 2 40.13 -0.86 -42.90
CA LYS A 2 41.50 -1.06 -42.40
C LYS A 2 42.67 -0.24 -43.01
N ILE A 3 43.18 0.76 -42.29
CA ILE A 3 44.38 0.85 -41.39
C ILE A 3 45.76 0.88 -42.12
N ILE A 4 46.54 1.94 -41.84
CA ILE A 4 47.98 1.99 -41.43
C ILE A 4 48.85 3.00 -42.22
N ALA A 5 49.29 4.00 -41.42
CA ALA A 5 50.57 4.71 -41.34
C ALA A 5 51.21 5.41 -42.55
N LEU A 6 51.47 6.71 -42.33
CA LEU A 6 52.80 7.25 -42.60
C LEU A 6 53.22 8.14 -41.42
N VAL A 7 54.40 7.85 -40.89
CA VAL A 7 55.06 8.50 -39.77
C VAL A 7 56.24 9.32 -40.32
N LEU A 8 56.52 10.44 -39.63
CA LEU A 8 57.77 11.20 -39.56
C LEU A 8 58.14 12.18 -40.69
N LEU A 9 58.04 13.48 -40.37
CA LEU A 9 59.14 14.45 -40.44
C LEU A 9 58.89 15.48 -39.32
N LEU A 10 59.72 15.50 -38.26
CA LEU A 10 60.84 16.44 -38.06
C LEU A 10 60.33 17.90 -37.92
N SER A 11 60.61 18.70 -36.89
CA SER A 11 61.52 18.62 -35.74
C SER A 11 61.24 19.85 -34.86
N PHE A 12 61.52 19.75 -33.56
CA PHE A 12 61.90 20.83 -32.63
C PHE A 12 61.17 22.19 -32.72
N THR A 13 60.34 22.49 -31.71
CA THR A 13 60.57 23.57 -30.73
C THR A 13 59.42 23.64 -29.71
N GLN A 14 59.76 24.01 -28.47
CA GLN A 14 58.88 24.41 -27.35
C GLN A 14 58.26 23.32 -26.46
N GLU A 15 59.13 22.69 -25.67
CA GLU A 15 58.79 21.98 -24.42
C GLU A 15 58.19 22.89 -23.31
N SER A 16 58.02 24.19 -23.54
CA SER A 16 57.42 25.14 -22.59
C SER A 16 55.91 25.36 -22.78
N GLN A 17 55.32 24.97 -23.92
CA GLN A 17 53.87 25.13 -24.16
C GLN A 17 53.02 23.97 -23.61
N ALA A 18 53.59 22.76 -23.46
CA ALA A 18 52.85 21.60 -22.98
C ALA A 18 52.45 21.73 -21.49
N LYS A 19 53.31 22.29 -20.63
CA LYS A 19 52.98 22.50 -19.19
C LYS A 19 51.93 23.58 -18.96
N GLY A 20 51.81 24.56 -19.86
CA GLY A 20 50.77 25.60 -19.83
C GLY A 20 49.39 25.10 -20.26
N ILE A 21 49.33 24.16 -21.21
CA ILE A 21 48.07 23.59 -21.70
C ILE A 21 47.52 22.56 -20.70
N PHE A 22 48.37 21.72 -20.10
CA PHE A 22 47.94 20.77 -19.08
C PHE A 22 47.54 21.43 -17.75
N SER A 23 48.17 22.55 -17.35
CA SER A 23 47.73 23.32 -16.18
C SER A 23 46.42 24.06 -16.44
N LYS A 24 46.24 24.64 -17.64
CA LYS A 24 44.96 25.24 -18.05
C LYS A 24 43.84 24.20 -18.16
N LEU A 25 44.09 22.97 -18.63
CA LEU A 25 43.08 21.90 -18.63
C LEU A 25 42.72 21.42 -17.21
N LYS A 26 43.66 21.45 -16.27
CA LYS A 26 43.40 21.12 -14.86
C LYS A 26 42.64 22.24 -14.15
N GLU A 27 42.94 23.50 -14.45
CA GLU A 27 42.16 24.67 -14.01
C GLU A 27 40.78 24.75 -14.67
N PHE A 28 40.65 24.35 -15.94
CA PHE A 28 39.36 24.31 -16.64
C PHE A 28 38.48 23.18 -16.10
N LYS A 29 39.06 22.00 -15.79
CA LYS A 29 38.35 20.95 -15.06
C LYS A 29 38.04 21.35 -13.62
N SER A 30 38.93 22.06 -12.91
CA SER A 30 38.62 22.53 -11.55
C SER A 30 37.63 23.69 -11.51
N ARG A 31 37.53 24.50 -12.57
CA ARG A 31 36.51 25.57 -12.74
C ARG A 31 35.18 25.03 -13.24
N ILE A 32 35.16 23.94 -14.03
CA ILE A 32 33.92 23.21 -14.38
C ILE A 32 33.41 22.40 -13.18
N ILE A 33 34.29 21.92 -12.30
CA ILE A 33 33.93 21.23 -11.04
C ILE A 33 33.67 22.23 -9.89
N LYS A 34 34.04 23.51 -10.02
CA LYS A 34 33.70 24.59 -9.08
C LYS A 34 33.01 25.77 -9.77
N GLY A 35 31.74 25.57 -10.12
CA GLY A 35 30.82 26.64 -10.55
C GLY A 35 29.60 26.00 -11.24
N LYS A 36 28.42 25.90 -10.64
CA LYS A 36 27.72 26.84 -9.77
C LYS A 36 27.61 26.31 -8.34
N LYS A 37 28.06 27.08 -7.34
CA LYS A 37 27.24 27.19 -6.13
C LYS A 37 25.93 27.77 -6.62
N SER A 38 24.94 26.89 -6.82
CA SER A 38 23.55 27.29 -6.96
C SER A 38 23.32 28.35 -5.89
N LYS A 39 22.96 29.57 -6.28
CA LYS A 39 22.26 30.45 -5.33
C LYS A 39 21.18 29.57 -4.72
N ASN A 40 21.15 29.42 -3.40
CA ASN A 40 20.17 28.62 -2.66
C ASN A 40 18.74 29.10 -3.04
N LEU A 41 18.26 28.69 -4.20
CA LEU A 41 16.85 28.53 -4.46
C LEU A 41 16.44 27.44 -3.46
N PRO A 42 15.42 27.67 -2.63
CA PRO A 42 14.91 26.62 -1.78
C PRO A 42 14.63 25.39 -2.65
N SER A 43 15.20 24.25 -2.26
CA SER A 43 14.89 22.98 -2.90
C SER A 43 13.38 22.78 -2.76
N THR A 44 12.69 22.52 -3.89
CA THR A 44 11.25 22.26 -3.86
C THR A 44 10.99 21.09 -2.91
N SER A 45 10.14 21.33 -1.91
CA SER A 45 9.84 20.35 -0.87
C SER A 45 8.67 19.46 -1.29
N VAL A 46 8.80 18.15 -1.05
CA VAL A 46 7.81 17.13 -1.38
C VAL A 46 7.43 16.36 -0.13
N LEU A 47 6.14 16.32 0.20
CA LEU A 47 5.59 15.39 1.18
C LEU A 47 5.04 14.16 0.44
N PHE A 48 5.62 12.99 0.67
CA PHE A 48 5.18 11.73 0.08
C PHE A 48 4.43 10.90 1.12
N LEU A 49 3.14 10.71 0.92
CA LEU A 49 2.24 9.87 1.69
C LEU A 49 1.95 8.56 0.93
N GLY A 50 2.18 7.40 1.55
CA GLY A 50 2.03 6.11 0.89
C GLY A 50 1.33 5.04 1.73
N ASP A 51 0.85 3.98 1.08
CA ASP A 51 0.32 2.78 1.74
C ASP A 51 1.30 1.59 1.70
N SER A 52 0.81 0.35 1.88
CA SER A 52 1.66 -0.85 1.87
C SER A 52 2.45 -1.03 0.56
N MET A 53 1.95 -0.54 -0.58
CA MET A 53 2.66 -0.61 -1.85
C MET A 53 3.94 0.23 -1.84
N SER A 54 3.96 1.30 -1.04
CA SER A 54 5.12 2.18 -0.86
C SER A 54 6.10 1.68 0.20
N MET A 55 5.79 0.63 0.95
CA MET A 55 6.72 0.09 1.96
C MET A 55 7.95 -0.58 1.31
N GLY A 56 7.78 -1.12 0.11
CA GLY A 56 8.78 -1.92 -0.59
C GLY A 56 9.57 -1.17 -1.68
N ALA A 57 9.82 -1.87 -2.77
CA ALA A 57 10.70 -1.40 -3.85
C ALA A 57 10.12 -0.19 -4.60
N PHE A 58 8.80 -0.08 -4.74
CA PHE A 58 8.15 1.08 -5.36
C PHE A 58 8.47 2.37 -4.60
N GLY A 59 8.09 2.44 -3.32
CA GLY A 59 8.24 3.67 -2.53
C GLY A 59 9.70 4.05 -2.29
N SER A 60 10.58 3.07 -2.05
CA SER A 60 12.03 3.33 -1.93
C SER A 60 12.65 3.87 -3.22
N THR A 61 12.20 3.38 -4.38
CA THR A 61 12.66 3.89 -5.68
C THR A 61 12.13 5.29 -5.95
N LEU A 62 10.83 5.53 -5.70
CA LEU A 62 10.22 6.85 -5.85
C LEU A 62 10.94 7.89 -4.96
N ASP A 63 11.07 7.63 -3.65
CA ASP A 63 11.81 8.50 -2.71
C ASP A 63 13.22 8.80 -3.21
N SER A 64 14.00 7.76 -3.53
CA SER A 64 15.39 7.91 -3.96
C SER A 64 15.48 8.76 -5.23
N LYS A 65 14.63 8.51 -6.23
CA LYS A 65 14.68 9.23 -7.51
C LYS A 65 14.23 10.68 -7.37
N LEU A 66 13.29 10.98 -6.49
CA LEU A 66 12.90 12.35 -6.18
C LEU A 66 14.05 13.10 -5.50
N ARG A 67 14.73 12.47 -4.54
CA ARG A 67 15.93 13.07 -3.90
C ARG A 67 17.06 13.28 -4.90
N ASP A 68 17.32 12.28 -5.75
CA ASP A 68 18.35 12.36 -6.81
C ASP A 68 18.05 13.50 -7.81
N ALA A 69 16.76 13.79 -8.05
CA ALA A 69 16.32 14.91 -8.87
C ALA A 69 16.42 16.29 -8.17
N GLY A 70 16.85 16.33 -6.90
CA GLY A 70 17.14 17.55 -6.14
C GLY A 70 15.99 18.08 -5.29
N PHE A 71 14.92 17.30 -5.09
CA PHE A 71 13.82 17.64 -4.18
C PHE A 71 14.19 17.34 -2.72
N GLU A 72 13.72 18.19 -1.80
CA GLU A 72 13.69 17.86 -0.38
C GLU A 72 12.47 16.99 -0.11
N VAL A 73 12.66 15.71 0.21
CA VAL A 73 11.53 14.78 0.37
C VAL A 73 11.30 14.45 1.85
N HIS A 74 10.04 14.48 2.27
CA HIS A 74 9.53 13.99 3.55
C HIS A 74 8.59 12.83 3.25
N THR A 75 9.00 11.60 3.56
CA THR A 75 8.25 10.38 3.24
C THR A 75 7.61 9.81 4.50
N TYR A 76 6.31 9.55 4.42
CA TYR A 76 5.50 8.94 5.45
C TYR A 76 4.65 7.84 4.80
N VAL A 77 4.91 6.60 5.14
CA VAL A 77 4.22 5.44 4.57
C VAL A 77 3.67 4.61 5.71
N ALA A 78 2.39 4.26 5.62
CA ALA A 78 1.71 3.41 6.60
C ALA A 78 1.05 2.23 5.90
N GLY A 79 1.42 1.00 6.26
CA GLY A 79 0.82 -0.21 5.71
C GLY A 79 -0.68 -0.26 5.97
N GLY A 80 -1.46 -0.61 4.94
CA GLY A 80 -2.93 -0.64 5.02
C GLY A 80 -3.62 0.72 5.00
N ALA A 81 -2.87 1.82 4.83
CA ALA A 81 -3.45 3.15 4.92
C ALA A 81 -4.52 3.41 3.85
N THR A 82 -5.55 4.12 4.31
CA THR A 82 -6.60 4.78 3.52
C THR A 82 -6.63 6.26 3.96
N PRO A 83 -7.41 7.13 3.30
CA PRO A 83 -7.60 8.51 3.77
C PRO A 83 -7.97 8.66 5.26
N TYR A 84 -8.61 7.66 5.88
CA TYR A 84 -8.90 7.67 7.32
C TYR A 84 -7.66 7.83 8.21
N TYR A 85 -6.53 7.27 7.78
CA TYR A 85 -5.29 7.29 8.55
C TYR A 85 -4.75 8.72 8.61
N TRP A 86 -4.80 9.41 7.47
CA TRP A 86 -4.16 10.70 7.25
C TRP A 86 -5.02 11.89 7.65
N LEU A 87 -6.33 11.85 7.43
CA LEU A 87 -7.19 13.02 7.64
C LEU A 87 -7.46 13.25 9.14
N SER A 88 -7.22 14.49 9.60
CA SER A 88 -7.45 14.95 10.99
C SER A 88 -8.91 14.86 11.44
N GLN A 89 -9.85 14.91 10.49
CA GLN A 89 -11.27 14.78 10.78
C GLN A 89 -11.67 13.39 11.27
N TYR A 90 -10.75 12.42 11.25
CA TYR A 90 -10.92 11.08 11.78
C TYR A 90 -9.98 10.83 12.95
N GLN A 91 -10.41 9.94 13.86
CA GLN A 91 -9.60 9.49 14.99
C GLN A 91 -8.19 9.02 14.56
N SER A 92 -7.24 9.06 15.49
CA SER A 92 -5.92 8.43 15.30
C SER A 92 -6.09 6.94 15.00
N ILE A 93 -5.34 6.44 14.01
CA ILE A 93 -5.35 5.04 13.61
C ILE A 93 -3.93 4.52 13.69
N SER A 94 -3.76 3.35 14.32
CA SER A 94 -2.49 2.63 14.34
C SER A 94 -2.24 1.96 12.99
N SER A 95 -0.97 1.86 12.60
CA SER A 95 -0.58 0.92 11.55
C SER A 95 0.18 -0.22 12.20
N ASP A 96 -0.39 -1.42 12.18
CA ASP A 96 0.18 -2.65 12.73
C ASP A 96 0.93 -3.49 11.69
N ILE A 97 0.94 -3.02 10.43
CA ILE A 97 1.51 -3.74 9.27
C ILE A 97 2.87 -3.13 8.86
N GLY A 98 3.17 -1.92 9.33
CA GLY A 98 4.46 -1.28 9.16
C GLY A 98 4.33 0.21 8.90
N PHE A 99 5.36 0.94 9.32
CA PHE A 99 5.45 2.37 9.10
C PHE A 99 6.86 2.75 8.67
N TRP A 100 6.97 3.60 7.66
CA TRP A 100 8.25 4.13 7.19
C TRP A 100 8.20 5.65 7.17
N GLU A 101 9.16 6.25 7.86
CA GLU A 101 9.40 7.68 7.91
C GLU A 101 10.80 7.96 7.39
N LYS A 102 10.90 8.88 6.43
CA LYS A 102 12.19 9.37 5.92
C LYS A 102 12.13 10.85 5.61
N THR A 103 12.80 11.64 6.43
CA THR A 103 12.97 13.08 6.29
C THR A 103 14.45 13.39 6.01
N PRO A 104 14.83 14.64 5.72
CA PRO A 104 16.24 15.02 5.60
C PRO A 104 17.08 14.75 6.85
N LYS A 105 16.44 14.58 8.02
CA LYS A 105 17.12 14.43 9.32
C LYS A 105 16.98 13.03 9.92
N LEU A 106 16.07 12.21 9.43
CA LEU A 106 15.69 10.94 10.04
C LEU A 106 15.30 9.92 8.98
N GLU A 107 15.76 8.69 9.14
CA GLU A 107 15.16 7.54 8.48
C GLU A 107 14.83 6.48 9.53
N ARG A 108 13.59 6.02 9.55
CA ARG A 108 13.10 5.03 10.49
C ARG A 108 12.04 4.15 9.85
N ARG A 109 12.16 2.84 10.08
CA ARG A 109 11.14 1.85 9.73
C ARG A 109 10.70 1.14 11.01
N LEU A 110 9.40 1.15 11.25
CA LEU A 110 8.75 0.52 12.40
C LEU A 110 7.87 -0.63 11.92
N LYS A 111 7.78 -1.69 12.73
CA LYS A 111 6.80 -2.75 12.50
C LYS A 111 5.38 -2.29 12.82
N LYS A 112 5.25 -1.38 13.79
CA LYS A 112 3.99 -0.81 14.25
C LYS A 112 4.20 0.66 14.63
N ILE A 113 3.17 1.48 14.40
CA ILE A 113 3.04 2.81 15.01
C ILE A 113 1.64 2.93 15.63
N GLU A 114 1.56 3.51 16.83
CA GLU A 114 0.29 3.66 17.55
C GLU A 114 -0.61 4.71 16.91
N GLU A 115 -0.02 5.80 16.39
CA GLU A 115 -0.75 6.88 15.75
C GLU A 115 -0.04 7.30 14.47
N VAL A 116 -0.68 7.09 13.33
CA VAL A 116 -0.20 7.64 12.06
C VAL A 116 -0.37 9.16 12.06
N PRO A 117 0.69 9.95 11.74
CA PRO A 117 0.60 11.40 11.71
C PRO A 117 -0.46 11.89 10.71
N LYS A 118 -1.19 12.95 11.09
CA LYS A 118 -2.23 13.53 10.25
C LYS A 118 -1.63 14.44 9.18
N VAL A 119 -2.24 14.45 7.98
CA VAL A 119 -1.74 15.22 6.84
C VAL A 119 -1.69 16.70 7.17
N GLU A 120 -2.69 17.24 7.86
CA GLU A 120 -2.74 18.65 8.27
C GLU A 120 -1.57 19.02 9.19
N ASP A 121 -1.19 18.15 10.11
CA ASP A 121 -0.01 18.35 10.96
C ASP A 121 1.27 18.27 10.13
N LEU A 122 1.38 17.27 9.25
CA LEU A 122 2.54 17.11 8.36
C LEU A 122 2.72 18.32 7.44
N LEU A 123 1.63 18.90 6.93
CA LEU A 123 1.67 20.11 6.11
C LEU A 123 2.22 21.31 6.87
N ASN A 124 1.86 21.47 8.15
CA ASN A 124 2.37 22.54 9.00
C ASN A 124 3.84 22.34 9.37
N HIS A 125 4.27 21.10 9.61
CA HIS A 125 5.64 20.79 10.03
C HIS A 125 6.63 20.74 8.87
N CYS A 126 6.23 20.20 7.72
CA CYS A 126 7.11 19.98 6.56
C CYS A 126 7.06 21.12 5.55
N ASP A 127 5.99 21.93 5.57
CA ASP A 127 5.69 23.00 4.60
C ASP A 127 6.01 22.63 3.13
N PRO A 128 5.42 21.56 2.58
CA PRO A 128 5.77 21.07 1.26
C PRO A 128 5.18 21.95 0.15
N ASP A 129 5.90 22.07 -0.97
CA ASP A 129 5.37 22.66 -2.21
C ASP A 129 4.46 21.68 -2.96
N ILE A 130 4.77 20.39 -2.87
CA ILE A 130 4.07 19.30 -3.54
C ILE A 130 3.76 18.19 -2.55
N VAL A 131 2.52 17.71 -2.52
CA VAL A 131 2.12 16.51 -1.81
C VAL A 131 1.91 15.39 -2.83
N VAL A 132 2.68 14.32 -2.69
CA VAL A 132 2.49 13.07 -3.43
C VAL A 132 1.68 12.13 -2.56
N VAL A 133 0.55 11.64 -3.07
CA VAL A 133 -0.30 10.66 -2.37
C VAL A 133 -0.34 9.38 -3.20
N GLN A 134 0.18 8.28 -2.66
CA GLN A 134 -0.03 6.94 -3.21
C GLN A 134 -0.96 6.17 -2.28
N THR A 135 -2.19 5.95 -2.71
CA THR A 135 -3.17 5.14 -1.97
C THR A 135 -4.31 4.70 -2.89
N GLY A 136 -5.09 3.73 -2.44
CA GLY A 136 -6.38 3.41 -3.03
C GLY A 136 -6.72 1.93 -3.05
N THR A 137 -5.72 1.05 -2.97
CA THR A 137 -5.93 -0.40 -2.96
C THR A 137 -6.77 -0.81 -1.77
N ASN A 138 -6.51 -0.21 -0.60
CA ASN A 138 -7.26 -0.48 0.62
C ASN A 138 -8.70 0.08 0.60
N LEU A 139 -9.10 0.84 -0.44
CA LEU A 139 -10.48 1.33 -0.59
C LEU A 139 -11.38 0.34 -1.34
N TYR A 140 -10.85 -0.75 -1.93
CA TYR A 140 -11.69 -1.79 -2.56
C TYR A 140 -12.63 -2.48 -1.58
N SER A 141 -12.28 -2.56 -0.29
CA SER A 141 -13.18 -3.02 0.78
C SER A 141 -14.29 -2.03 1.06
N SER A 142 -14.01 -0.72 1.03
CA SER A 142 -15.05 0.30 1.17
C SER A 142 -16.01 0.32 -0.02
N LEU A 143 -15.50 0.09 -1.24
CA LEU A 143 -16.30 0.07 -2.47
C LEU A 143 -17.22 -1.17 -2.56
N ARG A 144 -16.74 -2.33 -2.11
CA ARG A 144 -17.48 -3.61 -2.20
C ARG A 144 -18.20 -4.02 -0.92
N SER A 145 -18.16 -3.19 0.11
CA SER A 145 -18.74 -3.50 1.41
C SER A 145 -20.22 -3.86 1.29
N LYS A 146 -20.60 -5.09 1.68
CA LYS A 146 -22.01 -5.53 1.70
C LYS A 146 -22.84 -4.93 2.84
N ARG A 147 -22.21 -4.16 3.73
CA ARG A 147 -22.89 -3.52 4.88
C ARG A 147 -23.73 -2.30 4.50
N ARG A 148 -23.57 -1.81 3.26
CA ARG A 148 -24.19 -0.59 2.75
C ARG A 148 -24.57 -0.80 1.28
N ASP A 149 -25.52 -0.01 0.81
CA ASP A 149 -25.89 0.01 -0.60
C ASP A 149 -24.70 0.45 -1.46
N GLU A 150 -24.63 -0.06 -2.69
CA GLU A 150 -23.54 0.26 -3.63
C GLU A 150 -23.38 1.77 -3.82
N SER A 151 -24.49 2.52 -3.91
CA SER A 151 -24.44 3.98 -4.09
C SER A 151 -23.78 4.70 -2.91
N ASP A 152 -23.91 4.17 -1.69
CA ASP A 152 -23.30 4.74 -0.49
C ASP A 152 -21.84 4.30 -0.34
N ASN A 153 -21.48 3.11 -0.83
CA ASN A 153 -20.08 2.72 -0.99
C ASN A 153 -19.35 3.66 -1.95
N ILE A 154 -19.94 3.95 -3.11
CA ILE A 154 -19.40 4.89 -4.11
C ILE A 154 -19.23 6.27 -3.49
N LYS A 155 -20.28 6.84 -2.88
CA LYS A 155 -20.21 8.16 -2.22
C LYS A 155 -19.14 8.21 -1.13
N LEU A 156 -18.97 7.13 -0.36
CA LEU A 156 -17.94 7.08 0.67
C LEU A 156 -16.54 7.19 0.05
N VAL A 157 -16.24 6.36 -0.95
CA VAL A 157 -14.94 6.38 -1.62
C VAL A 157 -14.70 7.74 -2.29
N GLN A 158 -15.72 8.31 -2.94
CA GLN A 158 -15.66 9.65 -3.53
C GLN A 158 -15.28 10.70 -2.50
N ASN A 159 -16.00 10.76 -1.37
CA ASN A 159 -15.74 11.74 -0.32
C ASN A 159 -14.35 11.55 0.30
N LEU A 160 -13.92 10.32 0.59
CA LEU A 160 -12.58 10.07 1.14
C LEU A 160 -11.46 10.52 0.21
N CYS A 161 -11.59 10.24 -1.10
CA CYS A 161 -10.59 10.66 -2.08
C CYS A 161 -10.60 12.18 -2.27
N ARG A 162 -11.79 12.79 -2.35
CA ARG A 162 -11.95 14.24 -2.47
C ARG A 162 -11.36 14.96 -1.27
N ASP A 163 -11.79 14.60 -0.06
CA ASP A 163 -11.37 15.25 1.18
C ASP A 163 -9.85 15.13 1.39
N MET A 164 -9.24 13.98 1.04
CA MET A 164 -7.78 13.80 1.10
C MET A 164 -7.03 14.67 0.09
N ALA A 165 -7.49 14.72 -1.16
CA ALA A 165 -6.87 15.53 -2.20
C ALA A 165 -7.03 17.03 -1.90
N GLU A 166 -8.19 17.45 -1.40
CA GLU A 166 -8.43 18.81 -0.92
C GLU A 166 -7.49 19.16 0.23
N ALA A 167 -7.41 18.30 1.25
CA ALA A 167 -6.49 18.50 2.38
C ALA A 167 -5.03 18.62 1.92
N ALA A 168 -4.58 17.75 1.02
CA ALA A 168 -3.23 17.77 0.45
C ALA A 168 -2.92 19.05 -0.35
N SER A 169 -3.92 19.66 -0.97
CA SER A 169 -3.77 20.90 -1.76
C SER A 169 -3.99 22.18 -0.94
N LYS A 170 -4.32 22.09 0.35
CA LYS A 170 -4.55 23.26 1.21
C LYS A 170 -3.36 24.22 1.22
N GLY A 171 -3.65 25.51 1.24
CA GLY A 171 -2.64 26.58 1.31
C GLY A 171 -1.80 26.74 0.05
N GLY A 172 -2.36 26.48 -1.14
CA GLY A 172 -1.61 26.70 -2.39
C GLY A 172 -0.88 25.48 -2.94
N ARG A 173 -0.86 24.36 -2.21
CA ARG A 173 0.02 23.22 -2.47
C ARG A 173 -0.43 22.43 -3.69
N ARG A 174 0.55 21.88 -4.39
CA ARG A 174 0.30 21.00 -5.54
C ARG A 174 0.07 19.58 -5.05
N CYS A 175 -1.00 18.92 -5.49
CA CYS A 175 -1.21 17.51 -5.21
C CYS A 175 -0.95 16.64 -6.46
N TYR A 176 -0.18 15.57 -6.28
CA TYR A 176 0.06 14.52 -7.27
C TYR A 176 -0.43 13.18 -6.71
N TRP A 177 -1.50 12.64 -7.29
CA TRP A 177 -2.17 11.44 -6.81
C TRP A 177 -1.81 10.24 -7.67
N ILE A 178 -1.18 9.23 -7.07
CA ILE A 178 -0.81 7.96 -7.68
C ILE A 178 -1.88 6.94 -7.29
N ALA A 179 -2.73 6.58 -8.26
CA ALA A 179 -3.75 5.55 -8.08
C ALA A 179 -3.12 4.15 -7.96
N PRO A 180 -3.87 3.16 -7.46
CA PRO A 180 -3.41 1.77 -7.38
C PRO A 180 -2.92 1.23 -8.74
N PRO A 181 -1.89 0.36 -8.75
CA PRO A 181 -1.53 -0.38 -9.95
C PRO A 181 -2.60 -1.42 -10.27
N GLU A 182 -2.45 -2.06 -11.42
CA GLU A 182 -3.29 -3.20 -11.79
C GLU A 182 -3.16 -4.31 -10.73
N SER A 183 -4.28 -4.92 -10.35
CA SER A 183 -4.29 -6.10 -9.48
C SER A 183 -4.67 -7.32 -10.30
N HIS A 184 -4.37 -8.52 -9.79
CA HIS A 184 -4.78 -9.75 -10.46
C HIS A 184 -6.32 -9.77 -10.65
N PRO A 185 -6.84 -10.11 -11.84
CA PRO A 185 -8.27 -10.00 -12.15
C PRO A 185 -9.17 -10.90 -11.28
N GLU A 186 -8.65 -12.02 -10.80
CA GLU A 186 -9.37 -12.88 -9.85
C GLU A 186 -9.43 -12.31 -8.42
N ARG A 187 -8.54 -11.37 -8.07
CA ARG A 187 -8.60 -10.65 -6.80
C ARG A 187 -9.55 -9.46 -6.90
N PHE A 188 -9.37 -8.64 -7.93
CA PHE A 188 -10.22 -7.50 -8.29
C PHE A 188 -10.48 -7.54 -9.81
N SER A 189 -11.72 -7.74 -10.25
CA SER A 189 -12.02 -7.80 -11.68
C SER A 189 -11.65 -6.49 -12.40
N PHE A 190 -11.36 -6.55 -13.70
CA PHE A 190 -10.99 -5.36 -14.46
C PHE A 190 -12.07 -4.27 -14.41
N GLU A 191 -13.35 -4.65 -14.39
CA GLU A 191 -14.48 -3.74 -14.27
C GLU A 191 -14.48 -3.02 -12.93
N LEU A 192 -14.21 -3.76 -11.85
CA LEU A 192 -14.10 -3.17 -10.51
C LEU A 192 -12.90 -2.22 -10.42
N GLN A 193 -11.77 -2.59 -11.03
CA GLN A 193 -10.59 -1.73 -11.07
C GLN A 193 -10.86 -0.45 -11.86
N GLU A 194 -11.61 -0.53 -12.97
CA GLU A 194 -12.04 0.62 -13.77
C GLU A 194 -13.02 1.52 -13.02
N GLN A 195 -13.99 0.93 -12.32
CA GLN A 195 -14.93 1.66 -11.47
C GLN A 195 -14.18 2.43 -10.38
N MET A 196 -13.25 1.77 -9.69
CA MET A 196 -12.44 2.39 -8.63
C MET A 196 -11.62 3.57 -9.18
N SER A 197 -10.88 3.36 -10.28
CA SER A 197 -10.06 4.41 -10.88
C SER A 197 -10.90 5.59 -11.37
N SER A 198 -12.04 5.34 -12.00
CA SER A 198 -12.97 6.39 -12.45
C SER A 198 -13.51 7.24 -11.29
N ILE A 199 -13.86 6.58 -10.17
CA ILE A 199 -14.29 7.26 -8.94
C ILE A 199 -13.15 8.13 -8.39
N MET A 200 -11.93 7.59 -8.30
CA MET A 200 -10.78 8.33 -7.79
C MET A 200 -10.39 9.50 -8.70
N GLU A 201 -10.32 9.29 -10.01
CA GLU A 201 -9.98 10.35 -10.96
C GLU A 201 -10.97 11.50 -10.84
N SER A 202 -12.27 11.23 -10.94
CA SER A 202 -13.31 12.28 -10.87
C SER A 202 -13.29 13.03 -9.53
N SER A 203 -13.03 12.34 -8.42
CA SER A 203 -13.02 12.92 -7.07
C SER A 203 -11.77 13.76 -6.79
N THR A 204 -10.62 13.37 -7.34
CA THR A 204 -9.32 14.01 -7.05
C THR A 204 -8.93 15.08 -8.06
N LYS A 205 -9.38 14.98 -9.32
CA LYS A 205 -9.04 15.87 -10.43
C LYS A 205 -9.23 17.38 -10.17
N PRO A 206 -10.21 17.83 -9.36
CA PRO A 206 -10.30 19.25 -9.00
C PRO A 206 -9.10 19.76 -8.19
N PHE A 207 -8.41 18.88 -7.45
CA PHE A 207 -7.36 19.23 -6.50
C PHE A 207 -5.98 18.71 -6.88
N ALA A 208 -5.90 17.63 -7.68
CA ALA A 208 -4.67 16.88 -7.91
C ALA A 208 -4.44 16.52 -9.39
N ARG A 209 -3.17 16.37 -9.76
CA ARG A 209 -2.76 15.61 -10.95
C ARG A 209 -2.94 14.13 -10.66
N PHE A 210 -3.91 13.51 -11.30
CA PHE A 210 -4.17 12.08 -11.18
C PHE A 210 -3.27 11.26 -12.12
N PHE A 211 -2.61 10.23 -11.60
CA PHE A 211 -1.83 9.24 -12.33
C PHE A 211 -2.46 7.86 -12.15
N ASP A 212 -3.00 7.31 -13.24
CA ASP A 212 -3.61 5.98 -13.26
C ASP A 212 -2.54 4.91 -13.48
N SER A 213 -2.09 4.26 -12.41
CA SER A 213 -1.00 3.29 -12.46
C SER A 213 -1.34 2.05 -13.27
N ARG A 214 -2.62 1.67 -13.37
CA ARG A 214 -3.07 0.51 -14.18
C ARG A 214 -2.68 0.63 -15.65
N LYS A 215 -2.55 1.87 -16.16
CA LYS A 215 -2.15 2.12 -17.56
C LYS A 215 -0.68 1.81 -17.84
N VAL A 216 0.12 1.55 -16.81
CA VAL A 216 1.57 1.36 -16.91
C VAL A 216 2.06 0.13 -16.14
N THR A 217 1.15 -0.68 -15.61
CA THR A 217 1.45 -1.87 -14.84
C THR A 217 0.58 -3.03 -15.31
N GLU A 218 1.13 -4.23 -15.32
CA GLU A 218 0.43 -5.48 -15.56
C GLU A 218 0.76 -6.43 -14.41
N PHE A 219 -0.24 -7.07 -13.79
CA PHE A 219 0.02 -8.01 -12.70
C PHE A 219 0.40 -9.38 -13.24
N ILE A 220 1.67 -9.77 -13.09
CA ILE A 220 2.22 -11.00 -13.70
C ILE A 220 2.48 -12.14 -12.71
N ASP A 221 2.49 -11.84 -11.40
CA ASP A 221 2.81 -12.84 -10.38
C ASP A 221 1.68 -13.88 -10.26
N PRO A 222 2.01 -15.17 -9.98
CA PRO A 222 1.02 -16.22 -9.92
C PRO A 222 0.02 -15.98 -8.78
N TYR A 223 -1.27 -16.07 -9.10
CA TYR A 223 -2.36 -16.05 -8.13
C TYR A 223 -3.02 -17.44 -8.11
N PRO A 224 -3.39 -18.01 -6.93
CA PRO A 224 -3.36 -17.41 -5.59
C PRO A 224 -2.06 -17.69 -4.79
N GLU A 225 -0.95 -18.02 -5.45
CA GLU A 225 0.34 -18.21 -4.76
C GLU A 225 0.84 -16.90 -4.13
N THR A 226 0.53 -15.78 -4.78
CA THR A 226 0.64 -14.42 -4.25
C THR A 226 -0.73 -13.84 -3.90
N ASP A 227 -0.77 -12.68 -3.27
CA ASP A 227 -2.02 -12.04 -2.85
C ASP A 227 -2.79 -11.33 -3.98
N GLY A 228 -2.22 -11.27 -5.18
CA GLY A 228 -2.82 -10.61 -6.34
C GLY A 228 -2.84 -9.08 -6.25
N ILE A 229 -2.07 -8.48 -5.34
CA ILE A 229 -2.04 -7.04 -5.05
C ILE A 229 -0.60 -6.50 -5.04
N HIS A 230 0.29 -7.13 -4.27
CA HIS A 230 1.64 -6.61 -4.05
C HIS A 230 2.61 -7.15 -5.10
N TYR A 231 3.22 -6.22 -5.84
CA TYR A 231 4.18 -6.52 -6.89
C TYR A 231 5.53 -6.99 -6.32
N GLY A 232 6.17 -7.92 -7.02
CA GLY A 232 7.59 -8.22 -6.87
C GLY A 232 8.50 -6.98 -7.00
N PRO A 233 9.72 -7.02 -6.43
CA PRO A 233 10.62 -5.86 -6.42
C PRO A 233 11.01 -5.31 -7.79
N THR A 234 11.04 -6.14 -8.84
CA THR A 234 11.44 -5.75 -10.19
C THR A 234 10.36 -4.88 -10.84
N GLU A 235 9.13 -5.36 -10.81
CA GLU A 235 7.97 -4.72 -11.41
C GLU A 235 7.58 -3.47 -10.62
N ALA A 236 7.68 -3.51 -9.29
CA ALA A 236 7.48 -2.35 -8.43
C ALA A 236 8.49 -1.21 -8.71
N LYS A 237 9.76 -1.54 -9.04
CA LYS A 237 10.76 -0.56 -9.48
C LYS A 237 10.39 0.03 -10.83
N ALA A 238 10.02 -0.80 -11.80
CA ALA A 238 9.62 -0.36 -13.13
C ALA A 238 8.43 0.60 -13.06
N TRP A 239 7.42 0.26 -12.25
CA TRP A 239 6.29 1.15 -11.97
C TRP A 239 6.73 2.50 -11.39
N ALA A 240 7.59 2.49 -10.37
CA ALA A 240 8.11 3.72 -9.76
C ALA A 240 8.88 4.59 -10.78
N GLU A 241 9.67 3.99 -11.66
CA GLU A 241 10.40 4.75 -12.70
C GLU A 241 9.48 5.45 -13.68
N VAL A 242 8.34 4.85 -14.05
CA VAL A 242 7.35 5.49 -14.91
C VAL A 242 6.65 6.64 -14.17
N VAL A 243 6.26 6.43 -12.91
CA VAL A 243 5.68 7.47 -12.05
C VAL A 243 6.63 8.65 -11.91
N VAL A 244 7.92 8.41 -11.63
CA VAL A 244 8.94 9.46 -11.53
C VAL A 244 9.01 10.28 -12.81
N LYS A 245 9.00 9.65 -13.99
CA LYS A 245 9.06 10.38 -15.27
C LYS A 245 7.87 11.33 -15.45
N ASP A 246 6.65 10.88 -15.14
CA ASP A 246 5.46 11.75 -15.22
C ASP A 246 5.50 12.84 -14.13
N PHE A 247 5.91 12.48 -12.90
CA PHE A 247 6.06 13.43 -11.81
C PHE A 247 7.07 14.54 -12.15
N ILE A 248 8.26 14.21 -12.69
CA ILE A 248 9.26 15.21 -13.04
C ILE A 248 8.75 16.16 -14.12
N LYS A 249 7.97 15.65 -15.09
CA LYS A 249 7.30 16.51 -16.09
C LYS A 249 6.27 17.44 -15.43
N TYR A 250 5.47 16.91 -14.50
CA TYR A 250 4.51 17.68 -13.72
C TYR A 250 5.19 18.73 -12.83
N ALA A 251 6.32 18.38 -12.22
CA ALA A 251 7.07 19.23 -11.33
C ALA A 251 7.87 20.32 -12.07
N GLY A 252 8.40 19.98 -13.26
CA GLY A 252 9.36 20.78 -14.04
C GLY A 252 8.80 21.57 -15.24
N ALA A 253 7.55 21.37 -15.65
CA ALA A 253 6.88 22.39 -16.48
C ALA A 253 6.85 23.70 -15.71
N GLU A 254 7.28 24.83 -16.32
CA GLU A 254 7.29 26.15 -15.66
C GLU A 254 5.95 26.43 -14.97
N ALA A 255 5.90 26.27 -13.65
CA ALA A 255 4.71 26.44 -12.84
C ALA A 255 4.44 27.93 -12.58
N VAL A 256 4.40 28.73 -13.65
CA VAL A 256 3.61 29.95 -13.67
C VAL A 256 2.15 29.49 -13.71
N GLY A 257 1.41 29.71 -12.62
CA GLY A 257 -0.03 29.96 -12.77
C GLY A 257 -1.03 29.07 -12.03
N ARG A 258 -0.66 28.24 -11.04
CA ARG A 258 -1.64 27.80 -10.03
C ARG A 258 -1.00 27.69 -8.64
N LYS A 259 -0.88 28.83 -7.96
CA LYS A 259 -1.17 28.83 -6.51
C LYS A 259 -2.61 28.36 -6.38
N ALA A 260 -2.81 27.15 -5.88
CA ALA A 260 -4.13 26.59 -5.65
C ALA A 260 -4.78 27.30 -4.46
N LEU A 261 -5.63 28.29 -4.73
CA LEU A 261 -6.35 29.09 -3.72
C LEU A 261 -5.40 29.98 -2.87
N ASP A 262 -5.96 31.07 -2.34
CA ASP A 262 -5.21 32.19 -1.75
C ASP A 262 -4.22 31.71 -0.66
N PRO A 263 -2.92 32.01 -0.74
CA PRO A 263 -1.95 31.69 0.32
C PRO A 263 -2.27 32.36 1.66
N ASN A 264 -3.20 33.32 1.69
CA ASN A 264 -3.71 33.93 2.91
C ASN A 264 -5.02 33.30 3.40
N GLU A 265 -5.56 32.28 2.75
CA GLU A 265 -6.66 31.51 3.31
C GLU A 265 -6.14 30.84 4.59
N PRO A 266 -6.59 31.29 5.78
CA PRO A 266 -6.07 30.75 7.03
C PRO A 266 -6.36 29.26 7.05
N PHE A 267 -5.42 28.47 7.59
CA PHE A 267 -5.71 27.13 8.07
C PHE A 267 -6.75 27.27 9.19
N ASP A 268 -8.04 27.31 8.83
CA ASP A 268 -9.11 27.30 9.81
C ASP A 268 -9.18 25.87 10.35
N ASN A 269 -8.35 25.60 11.35
CA ASN A 269 -8.46 24.46 12.25
C ASN A 269 -9.74 24.62 13.10
N LYS A 270 -10.89 24.84 12.45
CA LYS A 270 -12.18 24.65 13.09
C LYS A 270 -12.13 23.25 13.67
N LEU A 271 -12.39 23.17 14.97
CA LEU A 271 -12.55 21.92 15.71
C LEU A 271 -13.61 21.07 14.99
N LEU A 272 -13.18 20.26 14.04
CA LEU A 272 -14.03 19.28 13.38
C LEU A 272 -14.39 18.27 14.45
N LYS A 273 -15.68 17.93 14.55
CA LYS A 273 -16.10 16.78 15.35
C LYS A 273 -15.37 15.57 14.81
N ILE A 274 -14.45 15.01 15.59
CA ILE A 274 -13.66 13.83 15.23
C ILE A 274 -14.64 12.70 14.89
N LYS A 275 -14.58 12.22 13.65
CA LYS A 275 -15.38 11.10 13.15
C LYS A 275 -14.64 9.79 13.42
N LYS A 276 -15.40 8.71 13.62
CA LYS A 276 -14.82 7.36 13.54
C LYS A 276 -14.71 6.96 12.07
N ALA A 277 -13.71 6.15 11.73
CA ALA A 277 -13.64 5.55 10.41
C ALA A 277 -14.85 4.62 10.21
N GLU A 278 -15.44 4.62 9.02
CA GLU A 278 -16.46 3.61 8.70
C GLU A 278 -15.80 2.22 8.74
N PRO A 279 -16.44 1.22 9.37
CA PRO A 279 -15.90 -0.12 9.42
C PRO A 279 -15.59 -0.64 8.02
N VAL A 280 -14.32 -0.94 7.77
CA VAL A 280 -13.84 -1.50 6.51
C VAL A 280 -14.24 -2.97 6.43
N ASP A 281 -14.63 -3.46 5.24
CA ASP A 281 -14.90 -4.88 5.02
C ASP A 281 -13.62 -5.71 5.28
N PRO A 282 -13.62 -6.57 6.30
CA PRO A 282 -12.43 -7.29 6.72
C PRO A 282 -11.90 -8.32 5.68
N SER A 283 -12.64 -8.63 4.61
CA SER A 283 -12.19 -9.48 3.48
C SER A 283 -10.92 -8.99 2.72
N THR A 284 -10.39 -7.82 3.10
CA THR A 284 -9.15 -7.20 2.61
C THR A 284 -7.95 -7.30 3.55
N ILE A 285 -8.13 -7.87 4.74
CA ILE A 285 -7.07 -8.08 5.73
C ILE A 285 -6.23 -9.30 5.31
N VAL A 286 -4.90 -9.16 5.34
CA VAL A 286 -4.01 -10.31 5.36
C VAL A 286 -4.20 -11.00 6.71
N TRP A 287 -5.00 -12.06 6.71
CA TRP A 287 -5.32 -12.81 7.90
C TRP A 287 -4.04 -13.45 8.45
N GLY A 288 -3.86 -13.36 9.77
CA GLY A 288 -2.67 -13.85 10.47
C GLY A 288 -3.03 -14.71 11.66
N GLU A 289 -2.05 -15.07 12.47
CA GLU A 289 -2.29 -15.82 13.71
C GLU A 289 -3.17 -15.02 14.67
N ILE A 290 -4.16 -15.69 15.27
CA ILE A 290 -5.01 -15.14 16.31
C ILE A 290 -5.05 -16.08 17.52
N ASP A 291 -5.18 -15.53 18.72
CA ASP A 291 -5.52 -16.24 19.95
C ASP A 291 -6.93 -15.79 20.35
N VAL A 292 -7.87 -16.73 20.44
CA VAL A 292 -9.30 -16.38 20.50
C VAL A 292 -10.07 -17.37 21.38
N GLN A 293 -10.99 -16.82 22.18
CA GLN A 293 -12.02 -17.56 22.89
C GLN A 293 -13.31 -17.57 22.08
N VAL A 294 -13.84 -18.77 21.84
CA VAL A 294 -14.98 -18.99 20.94
C VAL A 294 -16.00 -19.95 21.54
N LYS A 295 -17.25 -19.83 21.08
CA LYS A 295 -18.38 -20.69 21.43
C LYS A 295 -19.03 -21.29 20.20
N LEU A 296 -19.16 -22.60 20.15
CA LEU A 296 -19.68 -23.29 18.97
C LEU A 296 -21.15 -22.94 18.73
N LYS A 297 -21.47 -22.33 17.58
CA LYS A 297 -22.81 -21.88 17.23
C LYS A 297 -23.51 -22.87 16.31
N THR A 298 -22.85 -23.24 15.21
CA THR A 298 -23.40 -24.14 14.19
C THR A 298 -22.31 -25.08 13.68
N LYS A 299 -22.69 -26.29 13.28
CA LYS A 299 -21.79 -27.32 12.80
C LYS A 299 -22.27 -27.87 11.48
N THR A 300 -21.33 -28.16 10.58
CA THR A 300 -21.65 -29.02 9.45
C THR A 300 -22.05 -30.42 9.84
N VAL A 301 -23.05 -30.96 9.13
CA VAL A 301 -23.47 -32.35 9.27
C VAL A 301 -22.29 -33.24 8.98
N MET A 302 -21.94 -34.08 9.97
CA MET A 302 -20.79 -34.94 9.88
C MET A 302 -20.98 -35.96 8.74
N PRO A 303 -20.07 -36.04 7.76
CA PRO A 303 -20.18 -37.06 6.72
C PRO A 303 -20.07 -38.47 7.30
N HIS A 304 -20.69 -39.43 6.62
CA HIS A 304 -20.50 -40.82 6.97
C HIS A 304 -19.06 -41.23 6.62
N VAL A 305 -18.32 -41.89 7.52
CA VAL A 305 -16.90 -42.26 7.22
C VAL A 305 -16.75 -43.00 5.89
N LYS A 306 -17.72 -43.85 5.55
CA LYS A 306 -17.72 -44.64 4.32
C LYS A 306 -17.98 -43.82 3.05
N SER A 307 -18.56 -42.63 3.16
CA SER A 307 -18.86 -41.74 2.04
C SER A 307 -17.74 -40.72 1.77
N VAL A 308 -16.69 -40.69 2.59
CA VAL A 308 -15.54 -39.82 2.37
C VAL A 308 -14.63 -40.45 1.32
N THR A 309 -14.31 -39.68 0.27
CA THR A 309 -13.48 -40.15 -0.86
C THR A 309 -12.05 -40.46 -0.42
N TYR A 310 -11.53 -39.69 0.53
CA TYR A 310 -10.15 -39.79 1.02
C TYR A 310 -10.08 -40.36 2.44
N ARG A 311 -8.86 -40.69 2.89
CA ARG A 311 -8.64 -41.21 4.26
C ARG A 311 -9.00 -40.18 5.35
N SER A 312 -8.97 -38.89 5.02
CA SER A 312 -9.26 -37.79 5.93
C SER A 312 -10.11 -36.74 5.24
N CYS A 313 -10.95 -36.05 6.00
CA CYS A 313 -11.70 -34.88 5.53
C CYS A 313 -11.80 -33.81 6.60
N LEU A 314 -11.97 -32.58 6.14
CA LEU A 314 -12.30 -31.44 6.97
C LEU A 314 -13.82 -31.27 7.06
N VAL A 315 -14.29 -30.71 8.16
CA VAL A 315 -15.65 -30.21 8.36
C VAL A 315 -15.56 -28.78 8.86
N LEU A 316 -16.46 -27.92 8.40
CA LEU A 316 -16.49 -26.51 8.79
C LEU A 316 -17.46 -26.28 9.93
N TYR A 317 -17.00 -25.65 11.02
CA TYR A 317 -17.83 -25.24 12.14
C TYR A 317 -17.80 -23.71 12.27
N GLU A 318 -18.96 -23.12 12.58
CA GLU A 318 -19.08 -21.70 12.87
C GLU A 318 -19.21 -21.49 14.38
N TYR A 319 -18.37 -20.62 14.90
CA TYR A 319 -18.33 -20.23 16.29
C TYR A 319 -18.70 -18.76 16.44
N GLU A 320 -19.32 -18.42 17.56
CA GLU A 320 -19.38 -17.06 18.09
C GLU A 320 -18.02 -16.71 18.73
N VAL A 321 -17.52 -15.51 18.46
CA VAL A 321 -16.29 -14.98 19.03
C VAL A 321 -16.63 -14.30 20.35
N ILE A 322 -16.18 -14.89 21.46
CA ILE A 322 -16.36 -14.30 22.80
C ILE A 322 -15.32 -13.20 23.02
N LYS A 323 -14.06 -13.48 22.67
CA LYS A 323 -12.93 -12.57 22.92
C LYS A 323 -11.76 -12.91 22.00
N VAL A 324 -11.06 -11.89 21.52
CA VAL A 324 -9.75 -12.02 20.86
C VAL A 324 -8.67 -11.62 21.86
N ASP A 325 -7.85 -12.59 22.28
CA ASP A 325 -6.75 -12.39 23.23
C ASP A 325 -5.49 -11.85 22.56
N SER A 326 -5.25 -12.20 21.29
CA SER A 326 -4.13 -11.71 20.47
C SER A 326 -4.45 -11.80 18.98
N GLY A 327 -3.83 -10.92 18.16
CA GLY A 327 -4.09 -10.83 16.73
C GLY A 327 -5.30 -9.93 16.39
N TYR A 328 -5.66 -9.86 15.11
CA TYR A 328 -6.77 -9.03 14.64
C TYR A 328 -7.88 -9.88 14.02
N TYR A 329 -9.08 -9.83 14.62
CA TYR A 329 -10.28 -10.48 14.09
C TYR A 329 -11.53 -9.66 14.43
N PRO A 330 -12.17 -8.98 13.44
CA PRO A 330 -13.23 -8.00 13.71
C PRO A 330 -14.66 -8.55 13.55
N TYR A 331 -14.85 -9.86 13.36
CA TYR A 331 -16.18 -10.45 13.19
C TYR A 331 -16.68 -11.11 14.48
N GLU A 332 -18.00 -11.06 14.69
CA GLU A 332 -18.70 -11.74 15.80
C GLU A 332 -18.74 -13.26 15.65
N THR A 333 -18.50 -13.77 14.44
CA THR A 333 -18.48 -15.20 14.14
C THR A 333 -17.24 -15.57 13.36
N LEU A 334 -16.75 -16.78 13.62
CA LEU A 334 -15.50 -17.33 13.10
C LEU A 334 -15.71 -18.74 12.57
N ARG A 335 -15.17 -19.02 11.38
CA ARG A 335 -15.22 -20.35 10.77
C ARG A 335 -13.91 -21.09 11.00
N ILE A 336 -14.00 -22.25 11.63
CA ILE A 336 -12.84 -23.08 11.95
C ILE A 336 -13.02 -24.44 11.29
N ALA A 337 -12.07 -24.79 10.42
CA ALA A 337 -11.97 -26.13 9.85
C ALA A 337 -11.42 -27.11 10.89
N HIS A 338 -12.04 -28.28 10.98
CA HIS A 338 -11.59 -29.37 11.83
C HIS A 338 -11.48 -30.65 11.02
N PHE A 339 -10.54 -31.52 11.37
CA PHE A 339 -10.60 -32.90 10.91
C PHE A 339 -11.87 -33.56 11.46
N GLY A 340 -12.87 -33.81 10.62
CA GLY A 340 -14.07 -34.56 10.98
C GLY A 340 -13.78 -36.06 10.99
N VAL A 341 -13.07 -36.50 9.95
CA VAL A 341 -12.53 -37.86 9.79
C VAL A 341 -11.02 -37.76 9.57
N TYR A 342 -10.27 -38.60 10.27
CA TYR A 342 -8.84 -38.77 10.09
C TYR A 342 -8.49 -40.25 10.07
N ASP A 343 -7.76 -40.69 9.05
CA ASP A 343 -7.43 -42.11 8.82
C ASP A 343 -8.64 -43.05 8.97
N ARG A 344 -9.75 -42.69 8.30
CA ARG A 344 -11.02 -43.41 8.30
C ARG A 344 -11.64 -43.60 9.70
N LYS A 345 -11.36 -42.71 10.64
CA LYS A 345 -11.99 -42.68 11.96
C LYS A 345 -12.52 -41.29 12.27
N TYR A 346 -13.67 -41.21 12.93
CA TYR A 346 -14.15 -39.94 13.46
C TYR A 346 -13.18 -39.39 14.51
N THR A 347 -12.87 -38.10 14.42
CA THR A 347 -12.06 -37.43 15.44
C THR A 347 -12.91 -37.05 16.64
N SER A 348 -12.27 -36.58 17.72
CA SER A 348 -12.99 -36.03 18.87
C SER A 348 -13.84 -34.80 18.55
N LYS A 349 -13.49 -34.05 17.49
CA LYS A 349 -14.20 -32.84 17.06
C LYS A 349 -15.61 -33.13 16.54
N SER A 350 -15.83 -34.35 16.04
CA SER A 350 -17.17 -34.83 15.66
C SER A 350 -18.18 -34.76 16.81
N ARG A 351 -17.71 -34.91 18.07
CA ARG A 351 -18.55 -34.95 19.27
C ARG A 351 -18.81 -33.60 19.90
N TYR A 352 -18.29 -32.50 19.34
CA TYR A 352 -18.57 -31.16 19.87
C TYR A 352 -20.07 -30.87 19.81
N ARG A 353 -20.59 -30.23 20.86
CA ARG A 353 -21.98 -29.81 20.94
C ARG A 353 -22.07 -28.30 20.76
N VAL A 354 -23.18 -27.83 20.19
CA VAL A 354 -23.49 -26.39 20.18
C VAL A 354 -23.44 -25.87 21.61
N GLY A 355 -22.86 -24.69 21.78
CA GLY A 355 -22.54 -24.08 23.08
C GLY A 355 -21.18 -24.48 23.67
N TYR A 356 -20.41 -25.37 23.02
CA TYR A 356 -19.06 -25.73 23.47
C TYR A 356 -18.11 -24.53 23.37
N GLU A 357 -17.48 -24.17 24.48
CA GLU A 357 -16.55 -23.05 24.57
C GLU A 357 -15.09 -23.52 24.63
N LYS A 358 -14.19 -22.79 23.95
CA LYS A 358 -12.75 -23.09 23.95
C LYS A 358 -11.92 -21.87 23.58
N ALA A 359 -10.71 -21.80 24.11
CA ALA A 359 -9.66 -20.90 23.65
C ALA A 359 -8.65 -21.65 22.76
N TRP A 360 -8.31 -21.07 21.61
CA TRP A 360 -7.33 -21.62 20.67
C TRP A 360 -6.46 -20.54 20.05
N LYS A 361 -5.20 -20.92 19.80
CA LYS A 361 -4.38 -20.30 18.78
C LYS A 361 -4.76 -20.84 17.41
N LEU A 362 -5.09 -19.95 16.51
CA LEU A 362 -5.57 -20.27 15.18
C LEU A 362 -4.68 -19.59 14.14
N MET A 363 -4.55 -20.25 13.00
CA MET A 363 -3.89 -19.73 11.81
C MET A 363 -4.85 -19.86 10.62
N PRO A 364 -4.85 -18.94 9.66
CA PRO A 364 -5.63 -19.09 8.44
C PRO A 364 -5.34 -20.44 7.77
N LEU A 365 -6.37 -21.12 7.28
CA LEU A 365 -6.24 -22.46 6.71
C LEU A 365 -5.26 -22.49 5.51
N ASN A 366 -5.19 -21.41 4.74
CA ASN A 366 -4.27 -21.26 3.62
C ASN A 366 -2.78 -21.23 4.05
N ALA A 367 -2.48 -20.96 5.33
CA ALA A 367 -1.13 -21.10 5.88
C ALA A 367 -0.66 -22.56 5.97
N TYR A 368 -1.55 -23.53 5.77
CA TYR A 368 -1.23 -24.97 5.71
C TYR A 368 -1.57 -25.55 4.33
N PRO A 369 -0.68 -25.43 3.32
CA PRO A 369 -0.97 -25.84 1.94
C PRO A 369 -1.36 -27.33 1.79
N SER A 370 -0.85 -28.21 2.65
CA SER A 370 -1.19 -29.64 2.64
C SER A 370 -2.58 -29.92 3.22
N ILE A 371 -3.01 -29.12 4.21
CA ILE A 371 -4.30 -29.28 4.89
C ILE A 371 -5.41 -28.59 4.08
N SER A 372 -5.14 -27.41 3.51
CA SER A 372 -6.11 -26.64 2.72
C SER A 372 -6.61 -27.36 1.47
N ARG A 373 -5.85 -28.34 0.96
CA ARG A 373 -6.21 -29.19 -0.19
C ARG A 373 -7.04 -30.42 0.18
N ILE A 374 -7.24 -30.69 1.48
CA ILE A 374 -8.06 -31.83 1.93
C ILE A 374 -9.52 -31.53 1.66
N GLN A 375 -10.26 -32.53 1.19
CA GLN A 375 -11.71 -32.43 0.99
C GLN A 375 -12.40 -31.87 2.23
N MET A 376 -13.14 -30.79 2.06
CA MET A 376 -13.91 -30.14 3.11
C MET A 376 -15.40 -30.34 2.84
N PHE A 377 -16.12 -30.75 3.87
CA PHE A 377 -17.58 -30.72 3.91
C PHE A 377 -18.00 -29.42 4.59
N ASP A 378 -18.83 -28.66 3.89
CA ASP A 378 -19.42 -27.41 4.35
C ASP A 378 -20.85 -27.34 3.81
N ASP A 379 -21.82 -27.38 4.72
CA ASP A 379 -23.26 -27.20 4.48
C ASP A 379 -23.80 -25.99 5.25
N LEU A 380 -22.90 -25.15 5.79
CA LEU A 380 -23.28 -23.89 6.40
C LEU A 380 -23.72 -22.90 5.32
N GLU A 381 -24.45 -21.86 5.72
CA GLU A 381 -24.75 -20.76 4.81
C GLU A 381 -23.44 -20.20 4.24
N ILE A 382 -23.43 -19.90 2.95
CA ILE A 382 -22.21 -19.47 2.27
C ILE A 382 -21.79 -18.08 2.80
N ASP A 383 -20.54 -17.96 3.25
CA ASP A 383 -19.95 -16.70 3.72
C ASP A 383 -18.56 -16.55 3.11
N PHE A 384 -18.46 -15.70 2.09
CA PHE A 384 -17.23 -15.43 1.35
C PHE A 384 -16.36 -14.35 2.00
N ASP A 385 -16.87 -13.66 3.03
CA ASP A 385 -16.22 -12.47 3.57
C ASP A 385 -15.25 -12.84 4.70
N LYS A 386 -15.42 -14.02 5.30
CA LYS A 386 -14.60 -14.51 6.41
C LYS A 386 -13.57 -15.55 5.96
N PRO A 387 -12.32 -15.46 6.43
CA PRO A 387 -11.36 -16.54 6.23
C PRO A 387 -11.76 -17.77 7.04
N ILE A 388 -11.36 -18.94 6.54
CA ILE A 388 -11.43 -20.18 7.29
C ILE A 388 -10.13 -20.33 8.08
N TYR A 389 -10.25 -20.52 9.39
CA TYR A 389 -9.12 -20.76 10.28
C TYR A 389 -8.94 -22.26 10.56
N PHE A 390 -7.74 -22.62 11.00
CA PHE A 390 -7.40 -23.95 11.48
C PHE A 390 -6.66 -23.83 12.82
N ILE A 391 -6.82 -24.83 13.68
CA ILE A 391 -6.11 -24.86 14.98
C ILE A 391 -4.61 -24.95 14.69
N LYS A 392 -3.84 -24.01 15.24
CA LYS A 392 -2.40 -23.96 15.02
C LYS A 392 -1.75 -25.28 15.44
N GLN A 393 -0.92 -25.85 14.57
CA GLN A 393 -0.06 -26.97 14.92
C GLN A 393 1.27 -26.40 15.41
N ASP A 394 1.77 -26.94 16.51
CA ASP A 394 3.06 -26.55 17.09
C ASP A 394 4.25 -27.09 16.29
#